data_AF-A0A1G7DB76-F1
#
_entry.id   AF-A0A1G7DB76-F1
#
_cell.length_a   1.000
_cell.length_b   1.000
_cell.length_c   1.000
_cell.angle_alpha   90.00
_cell.angle_beta   90.00
_cell.angle_gamma   90.00
#
_symmetry.space_group_name_H-M   'P 1'
#
loop_
_entity.id
_entity.type
_entity.pdbx_description
1 polymer ?
#
loop_
_entity_poly.entity_id
_entity_poly.type
_entity_poly.pdbx_seq_one_letter_code
_entity_poly.pdbx_strand_id
1 'polypeptide(L)'
;MWGQLLVFFIILDFVQWFTHILLHKYQFLWRFHEVYHSVKEIGFAAHLRNHWMENILYKPLKTFGVIIFGGFEPEQAYLVHFFAIAIAHFNHSITKITWGAFRVYF
;
A
#
# COMPACT_ATOMS: atom_id res chain seq x y z
N MET A 1 6.82 7.05 20.91
CA MET A 1 7.14 5.87 20.09
C MET A 1 5.91 5.21 19.48
N TRP A 2 5.08 4.42 20.21
CA TRP A 2 3.93 3.73 19.61
C TRP A 2 2.87 4.64 18.97
N GLY A 3 2.52 5.76 19.60
CA GLY A 3 1.58 6.73 19.02
C GLY A 3 2.08 7.36 17.71
N GLN A 4 3.39 7.59 17.58
CA GLN A 4 4.00 8.07 16.34
C GLN A 4 3.92 7.03 15.23
N LEU A 5 4.13 5.74 15.55
CA LEU A 5 3.98 4.65 14.58
C LEU A 5 2.54 4.50 14.09
N LEU A 6 1.54 4.70 14.96
CA LEU A 6 0.13 4.67 14.57
C LEU A 6 -0.24 5.84 13.66
N VAL A 7 0.14 7.06 14.02
CA VAL A 7 -0.06 8.25 13.18
C VAL A 7 0.63 8.06 11.83
N PHE A 8 1.85 7.52 11.85
CA PHE A 8 2.60 7.21 10.65
C PHE A 8 1.89 6.17 9.77
N PHE A 9 1.40 5.08 10.34
CA PHE A 9 0.61 4.08 9.61
C PHE A 9 -0.59 4.70 8.90
N ILE A 10 -1.35 5.58 9.57
CA ILE A 10 -2.51 6.28 8.99
C ILE A 10 -2.09 7.20 7.84
N ILE A 11 -1.01 7.98 8.02
CA ILE A 11 -0.50 8.86 6.96
C ILE A 11 -0.04 8.04 5.75
N LEU A 12 0.67 6.93 5.98
CA LEU A 12 1.16 6.07 4.91
C LEU A 12 0.01 5.45 4.11
N ASP A 13 -1.05 5.01 4.81
CA ASP A 13 -2.27 4.49 4.19
C ASP A 13 -2.96 5.56 3.34
N PHE A 14 -3.12 6.78 3.87
CA PHE A 14 -3.67 7.90 3.11
C PHE A 14 -2.84 8.23 1.87
N VAL A 15 -1.51 8.32 1.99
CA VAL A 15 -0.61 8.58 0.85
C VAL A 15 -0.72 7.46 -0.19
N GLN A 16 -0.84 6.20 0.25
CA GLN A 16 -1.04 5.05 -0.63
C GLN A 16 -2.36 5.17 -1.40
N TRP A 17 -3.46 5.39 -0.68
CA TRP A 17 -4.79 5.54 -1.26
C TRP A 17 -4.84 6.70 -2.26
N PHE A 18 -4.32 7.86 -1.88
CA PHE A 18 -4.30 9.04 -2.73
C PHE A 18 -3.46 8.80 -4.00
N THR A 19 -2.26 8.23 -3.85
CA THR A 19 -1.40 7.86 -5.00
C THR A 19 -2.15 6.91 -5.93
N HIS A 20 -2.84 5.91 -5.39
CA HIS A 20 -3.64 4.96 -6.18
C HIS A 20 -4.76 5.65 -6.95
N ILE A 21 -5.46 6.61 -6.34
CA ILE A 21 -6.44 7.43 -7.06
C ILE A 21 -5.78 8.17 -8.22
N LEU A 22 -4.61 8.79 -8.03
CA LEU A 22 -3.92 9.49 -9.11
C LEU A 22 -3.54 8.55 -10.25
N LEU A 23 -3.06 7.34 -9.93
CA LEU A 23 -2.72 6.29 -10.90
C LEU A 23 -3.93 5.90 -11.75
N HIS A 24 -5.13 5.85 -11.17
CA HIS A 24 -6.38 5.56 -11.88
C HIS A 24 -6.98 6.78 -12.59
N LYS A 25 -6.73 8.00 -12.10
CA LYS A 25 -7.34 9.23 -12.63
C LYS A 25 -6.63 9.77 -13.86
N TYR A 26 -5.30 9.74 -13.89
CA TYR A 26 -4.51 10.35 -14.96
C TYR A 26 -4.00 9.31 -15.94
N GLN A 27 -4.34 9.45 -17.22
CA GLN A 27 -3.99 8.48 -18.27
C GLN A 27 -2.47 8.24 -18.40
N PHE A 28 -1.65 9.28 -18.18
CA PHE A 28 -0.20 9.13 -18.15
C PHE A 28 0.26 8.16 -17.04
N LEU A 29 -0.32 8.27 -15.84
CA LEU A 29 0.01 7.44 -14.69
C LEU A 29 -0.58 6.02 -14.83
N TRP A 30 -1.77 5.92 -15.42
CA TRP A 30 -2.43 4.65 -15.72
C TRP A 30 -1.57 3.71 -16.57
N ARG A 31 -0.82 4.23 -17.56
CA ARG A 31 0.07 3.43 -18.42
C ARG A 31 1.11 2.62 -17.65
N PHE A 32 1.47 3.06 -16.45
CA PHE A 32 2.35 2.29 -15.56
C PHE A 32 1.52 1.30 -14.73
N HIS A 33 0.40 1.76 -14.18
CA HIS A 33 -0.43 0.98 -13.27
C HIS A 33 -1.25 -0.13 -13.95
N GLU A 34 -1.51 -0.04 -15.26
CA GLU A 34 -2.27 -1.05 -16.00
C GLU A 34 -1.57 -2.41 -16.02
N VAL A 35 -0.24 -2.43 -15.87
CA VAL A 35 0.50 -3.68 -15.66
C VAL A 35 -0.03 -4.38 -14.43
N TYR A 36 -0.17 -3.69 -13.29
CA TYR A 36 -0.71 -4.28 -12.07
C TYR A 36 -2.10 -4.89 -12.28
N HIS A 37 -2.99 -4.16 -12.97
CA HIS A 37 -4.36 -4.64 -13.28
C HIS A 37 -4.44 -5.66 -14.41
N SER A 38 -3.35 -5.94 -15.13
CA SER A 38 -3.36 -6.90 -16.24
C SER A 38 -3.45 -8.37 -15.78
N VAL A 39 -3.46 -8.63 -14.48
CA VAL A 39 -3.48 -9.99 -13.93
C VAL A 39 -4.90 -10.56 -13.97
N LYS A 40 -5.03 -11.78 -14.51
CA LYS A 40 -6.32 -12.49 -14.63
C LYS A 40 -6.75 -13.23 -13.36
N GLU A 41 -5.78 -13.68 -12.56
CA GLU A 41 -6.01 -14.42 -11.32
C GLU A 41 -5.24 -13.79 -10.17
N ILE A 42 -5.96 -13.41 -9.10
CA ILE A 42 -5.37 -12.74 -7.95
C ILE A 42 -4.76 -13.80 -7.02
N GLY A 43 -3.46 -14.06 -7.20
CA GLY A 43 -2.63 -14.82 -6.26
C GLY A 43 -1.64 -13.93 -5.50
N PHE A 44 -0.85 -14.52 -4.59
CA PHE A 44 0.17 -13.78 -3.83
C PHE A 44 1.15 -13.00 -4.72
N ALA A 45 1.67 -13.65 -5.77
CA ALA A 45 2.60 -13.01 -6.71
C ALA A 45 1.94 -11.91 -7.56
N ALA A 46 0.62 -11.98 -7.76
CA ALA A 46 -0.13 -10.96 -8.51
C ALA A 46 -0.05 -9.59 -7.81
N HIS A 47 -0.18 -9.57 -6.49
CA HIS A 47 -0.15 -8.35 -5.69
C HIS A 47 1.23 -7.65 -5.69
N LEU A 48 2.28 -8.41 -5.96
CA LEU A 48 3.66 -7.90 -6.03
C LEU A 48 4.06 -7.47 -7.45
N ARG A 49 3.24 -7.78 -8.46
CA ARG A 49 3.51 -7.47 -9.87
C ARG A 49 3.15 -6.03 -10.20
N ASN A 50 4.15 -5.16 -10.19
CA ASN A 50 4.00 -3.75 -10.53
C ASN A 50 4.95 -3.36 -11.68
N HIS A 51 4.66 -2.26 -12.36
CA HIS A 51 5.64 -1.71 -13.31
C HIS A 51 6.89 -1.24 -12.54
N TRP A 52 8.10 -1.46 -13.08
CA TRP A 52 9.35 -1.13 -12.38
C TRP A 52 9.44 0.36 -12.00
N MET A 53 8.89 1.25 -12.83
CA MET A 53 8.80 2.69 -12.55
C MET A 53 7.98 3.01 -11.29
N GLU A 54 6.95 2.22 -10.98
CA GLU A 54 6.18 2.38 -9.73
C GLU A 54 7.06 2.05 -8.51
N ASN A 55 7.99 1.10 -8.65
CA ASN A 55 8.95 0.75 -7.61
C ASN A 55 10.07 1.78 -7.41
N ILE A 56 10.30 2.69 -8.37
CA ILE A 56 11.33 3.73 -8.27
C ILE A 56 10.73 5.08 -7.89
N LEU A 57 9.55 5.40 -8.41
CA LEU A 57 8.88 6.66 -8.12
C LEU A 57 8.13 6.58 -6.79
N TYR A 58 7.26 5.59 -6.59
CA TYR A 58 6.30 5.64 -5.48
C TYR A 58 6.80 4.93 -4.22
N LYS A 59 7.48 3.79 -4.36
CA LYS A 59 7.99 3.03 -3.21
C LYS A 59 9.10 3.76 -2.44
N PRO A 60 10.12 4.37 -3.10
CA PRO A 60 11.17 5.09 -2.40
C PRO A 60 10.68 6.41 -1.84
N LEU A 61 9.76 7.12 -2.51
CA LEU A 61 9.12 8.33 -1.94
C LEU A 61 8.44 8.03 -0.60
N LYS A 62 7.76 6.88 -0.49
CA LYS A 62 7.23 6.40 0.78
C LYS A 62 8.34 6.12 1.79
N THR A 63 9.37 5.35 1.45
CA THR A 63 10.41 4.96 2.42
C THR A 63 11.32 6.13 2.85
N PHE A 64 11.72 7.00 1.93
CA PHE A 64 12.56 8.17 2.20
C PHE A 64 11.81 9.24 2.96
N GLY A 65 10.54 9.51 2.62
CA GLY A 65 9.71 10.45 3.38
C GLY A 65 9.58 10.04 4.86
N VAL A 66 9.62 8.74 5.12
CA VAL A 66 9.42 8.14 6.44
C VAL A 66 10.65 8.18 7.30
N ILE A 67 11.80 7.78 6.77
CA ILE A 67 13.05 7.76 7.51
C ILE A 67 13.54 9.21 7.74
N ILE A 68 13.42 10.09 6.74
CA ILE A 68 13.98 11.45 6.82
C ILE A 68 13.09 12.39 7.65
N PHE A 69 11.76 12.39 7.46
CA PHE A 69 10.89 13.34 8.18
C PHE A 69 10.34 12.79 9.49
N GLY A 70 10.21 11.47 9.63
CA GLY A 70 9.65 10.83 10.82
C GLY A 70 10.68 10.47 11.90
N GLY A 71 11.97 10.45 11.57
CA GLY A 71 13.04 10.01 12.48
C GLY A 71 12.91 8.55 12.90
N PHE A 72 12.28 7.72 12.06
CA PHE A 72 12.07 6.30 12.34
C PHE A 72 13.31 5.48 11.98
N GLU A 73 13.63 4.50 12.82
CA GLU A 73 14.65 3.51 12.52
C GLU A 73 14.17 2.58 11.39
N PRO A 74 15.09 2.02 10.56
CA PRO A 74 14.73 1.12 9.47
C PRO A 74 13.82 -0.04 9.90
N GLU A 75 14.03 -0.62 11.08
CA GLU A 75 13.23 -1.72 11.63
C GLU A 75 11.76 -1.34 11.83
N GLN A 76 11.50 -0.10 12.24
CA GLN A 76 10.14 0.41 12.44
C GLN A 76 9.41 0.59 11.11
N ALA A 77 10.12 1.07 10.09
CA ALA A 77 9.59 1.16 8.73
C ALA A 77 9.27 -0.23 8.16
N TYR A 78 10.13 -1.23 8.40
CA TYR A 78 9.85 -2.62 8.02
C TYR A 78 8.62 -3.18 8.72
N LEU A 79 8.46 -2.97 10.03
CA LEU A 79 7.30 -3.45 10.77
C LEU A 79 5.99 -2.91 10.20
N VAL A 80 5.93 -1.60 9.94
CA VAL A 80 4.77 -0.95 9.32
C VAL A 80 4.53 -1.47 7.91
N HIS A 81 5.58 -1.63 7.11
CA HIS A 81 5.50 -2.12 5.74
C HIS A 81 4.93 -3.54 5.65
N PHE A 82 5.48 -4.49 6.41
CA PHE A 82 5.02 -5.88 6.38
C PHE A 82 3.61 -6.03 6.97
N PHE A 83 3.26 -5.25 7.99
CA PHE A 83 1.91 -5.23 8.53
C PHE A 83 0.90 -4.72 7.49
N ALA A 84 1.21 -3.62 6.79
CA ALA A 84 0.37 -3.10 5.71
C ALA A 84 0.23 -4.10 4.55
N ILE A 85 1.31 -4.77 4.15
CA ILE A 85 1.27 -5.82 3.12
C ILE A 85 0.38 -6.99 3.55
N ALA A 86 0.47 -7.43 4.81
CA ALA A 86 -0.35 -8.52 5.32
C ALA A 86 -1.84 -8.17 5.26
N ILE A 87 -2.23 -6.98 5.70
CA ILE A 87 -3.60 -6.46 5.59
C ILE A 87 -4.05 -6.43 4.13
N ALA A 88 -3.21 -5.90 3.24
CA ALA A 88 -3.56 -5.77 1.83
C ALA A 88 -3.79 -7.16 1.17
N HIS A 89 -2.96 -8.16 1.47
CA HIS A 89 -3.17 -9.53 0.98
C HIS A 89 -4.42 -10.18 1.57
N PHE A 90 -4.69 -9.92 2.85
CA PHE A 90 -5.88 -10.39 3.52
C PHE A 90 -7.15 -9.81 2.89
N ASN A 91 -7.15 -8.53 2.50
CA ASN A 91 -8.28 -7.89 1.81
C ASN A 91 -8.59 -8.52 0.44
N HIS A 92 -7.59 -9.10 -0.22
CA HIS A 92 -7.75 -9.82 -1.48
C HIS A 92 -7.94 -11.34 -1.31
N SER A 93 -8.00 -11.83 -0.07
CA SER A 93 -8.21 -13.24 0.19
C SER A 93 -9.70 -13.61 0.07
N ILE A 94 -9.99 -14.75 -0.57
CA ILE A 94 -11.35 -15.29 -0.65
C ILE A 94 -11.67 -15.95 0.69
N THR A 95 -11.94 -15.14 1.71
CA THR A 95 -12.36 -15.61 3.03
C THR A 95 -13.87 -15.40 3.22
N LYS A 96 -14.51 -16.28 3.99
CA LYS A 96 -15.94 -16.15 4.35
C LYS A 96 -16.17 -15.17 5.52
N ILE A 97 -15.20 -14.30 5.79
CA ILE A 97 -15.24 -13.38 6.92
C ILE A 97 -16.25 -12.29 6.60
N THR A 98 -17.25 -12.15 7.46
CA THR A 98 -18.19 -11.04 7.38
C THR A 98 -17.85 -10.07 8.50
N TRP A 99 -17.52 -8.83 8.16
CA TRP A 99 -17.12 -7.79 9.12
C TRP A 99 -18.25 -7.32 10.06
N GLY A 100 -19.43 -7.97 10.03
CA GLY A 100 -20.57 -7.65 10.86
C GLY A 100 -20.95 -6.16 10.79
N ALA A 101 -21.07 -5.51 11.95
CA ALA A 101 -21.35 -4.08 12.08
C ALA A 101 -20.25 -3.18 11.48
N PHE A 102 -19.05 -3.70 11.24
CA PHE A 102 -17.93 -2.95 10.67
C PHE A 102 -17.87 -3.01 9.15
N ARG A 103 -18.85 -3.62 8.46
CA ARG A 103 -18.89 -3.72 6.99
C ARG A 103 -18.78 -2.38 6.26
N VAL A 104 -19.16 -1.26 6.88
CA VAL A 104 -19.10 0.07 6.25
C VAL A 104 -17.69 0.67 6.30
N TYR A 105 -16.79 0.10 7.12
CA TYR A 105 -15.44 0.59 7.35
C TYR A 105 -14.35 -0.24 6.66
N PHE A 106 -14.71 -1.36 6.02
CA PHE A 106 -13.81 -2.31 5.38
C PHE A 106 -14.32 -2.73 4.00
#